data_AF-A0A0F9A9N1-F1
#
_entry.id   AF-A0A0F9A9N1-F1
#
_cell.length_a   1.000
_cell.length_b   1.000
_cell.length_c   1.000
_cell.angle_alpha   90.00
_cell.angle_beta   90.00
_cell.angle_gamma   90.00
#
_symmetry.space_group_name_H-M   'P 1'
#
loop_
_entity.id
_entity.type
_entity.pdbx_description
1 polymer ?
#
loop_
_entity_poly.entity_id
_entity_poly.type
_entity_poly.pdbx_seq_one_letter_code
_entity_poly.pdbx_strand_id
1 'polypeptide(L)'
;MKNLLTTAFIAILAMIQLHSQDQVDDPELQWSSYRGYYSGGVMDNANLPDSWNVETGENILWKYRVPGLGLSSPVIWGDKLFVTTAISSADTEGYKTGMYGSIGSVEDESEHEWRIICLDKNSGNLLWEETACRGVPKQKRHPKSSHANSTMATDGNFVVAFFGS
;
A
#
# COMPACT_ATOMS: atom_id res chain seq x y z
N MET A 1 27.40 -3.43 -48.46
CA MET A 1 26.44 -4.23 -47.67
C MET A 1 26.81 -4.39 -46.19
N LYS A 2 28.09 -4.51 -45.79
CA LYS A 2 28.47 -4.66 -44.37
C LYS A 2 28.17 -3.42 -43.50
N ASN A 3 28.24 -2.22 -44.06
CA ASN A 3 28.04 -0.98 -43.30
C ASN A 3 26.56 -0.61 -43.10
N LEU A 4 25.63 -1.20 -43.87
CA LEU A 4 24.19 -0.90 -43.75
C LEU A 4 23.56 -1.66 -42.57
N LEU A 5 24.07 -2.87 -42.29
CA LEU A 5 23.64 -3.71 -41.17
C LEU A 5 24.14 -3.18 -39.81
N THR A 6 25.33 -2.58 -39.76
CA THR A 6 25.88 -2.00 -38.52
C THR A 6 25.14 -0.74 -38.09
N THR A 7 24.75 0.12 -39.04
CA THR A 7 23.99 1.35 -38.75
C THR A 7 22.56 1.05 -38.30
N ALA A 8 21.93 0.02 -38.86
CA ALA A 8 20.60 -0.44 -38.43
C ALA A 8 20.61 -0.98 -36.99
N PHE A 9 21.69 -1.64 -36.56
CA PHE A 9 21.82 -2.20 -35.21
C PHE A 9 21.99 -1.11 -34.14
N ILE A 10 22.72 -0.02 -34.45
CA ILE A 10 22.91 1.12 -33.55
C ILE A 10 21.61 1.93 -33.40
N ALA A 11 20.83 2.07 -34.48
CA ALA A 11 19.53 2.75 -34.43
C ALA A 11 18.50 1.99 -33.58
N ILE A 12 18.52 0.65 -33.61
CA ILE A 12 17.64 -0.18 -32.77
C ILE A 12 18.06 -0.11 -31.29
N LEU A 13 19.37 -0.07 -30.99
CA LEU A 13 19.85 0.13 -29.61
C LEU A 13 19.49 1.52 -29.05
N ALA A 14 19.49 2.55 -29.89
CA ALA A 14 19.09 3.90 -29.52
C ALA A 14 17.57 4.05 -29.30
N MET A 15 16.74 3.24 -29.96
CA MET A 15 15.29 3.20 -29.70
C MET A 15 14.91 2.42 -28.42
N ILE A 16 15.76 1.53 -27.93
CA ILE A 16 15.56 0.85 -26.64
C ILE A 16 15.90 1.79 -25.45
N GLN A 17 16.65 2.87 -25.70
CA GLN A 17 16.87 3.94 -24.71
C GLN A 17 15.72 4.96 -24.65
N LEU A 18 14.49 4.57 -24.99
CA LEU A 18 13.32 5.39 -24.71
C LEU A 18 13.13 5.49 -23.18
N HIS A 19 13.80 6.50 -22.63
CA HIS A 19 13.38 7.31 -21.50
C HIS A 19 12.65 6.55 -20.39
N SER A 20 13.40 6.02 -19.42
CA SER A 20 12.98 6.25 -18.04
C SER A 20 13.16 7.74 -17.77
N GLN A 21 12.27 8.57 -18.31
CA GLN A 21 12.06 9.87 -17.68
C GLN A 21 11.53 9.51 -16.30
N ASP A 22 12.28 9.87 -15.26
CA ASP A 22 11.68 10.05 -13.94
C ASP A 22 10.54 11.05 -14.17
N GLN A 23 9.32 10.53 -14.33
CA GLN A 23 8.13 11.35 -14.28
C GLN A 23 8.16 11.93 -12.87
N VAL A 24 8.44 13.23 -12.77
CA VAL A 24 8.27 13.93 -11.52
C VAL A 24 6.77 13.96 -11.29
N ASP A 25 6.30 12.99 -10.53
CA ASP A 25 4.91 12.89 -10.10
C ASP A 25 4.51 14.20 -9.44
N ASP A 26 3.43 14.82 -9.91
CA ASP A 26 2.89 16.04 -9.30
C ASP A 26 2.48 15.73 -7.85
N PRO A 27 3.12 16.33 -6.84
CA PRO A 27 2.82 16.05 -5.43
C PRO A 27 1.35 16.29 -5.06
N GLU A 28 0.66 17.21 -5.73
CA GLU A 28 -0.76 17.52 -5.48
C GLU A 28 -1.69 16.38 -5.92
N LEU A 29 -1.24 15.58 -6.89
CA LEU A 29 -1.96 14.41 -7.41
C LEU A 29 -1.59 13.12 -6.68
N GLN A 30 -0.78 13.19 -5.61
CA GLN A 30 -0.41 12.04 -4.80
C GLN A 30 -1.28 11.92 -3.55
N TRP A 31 -1.42 10.68 -3.06
CA TRP A 31 -2.03 10.39 -1.77
C TRP A 31 -0.94 9.97 -0.77
N SER A 32 -0.01 10.89 -0.52
CA SER A 32 1.28 10.60 0.11
C SER A 32 1.22 10.27 1.61
N SER A 33 0.11 10.57 2.30
CA SER A 33 -0.02 10.38 3.75
C SER A 33 -1.49 10.24 4.18
N TYR A 34 -1.75 10.20 5.49
CA TYR A 34 -3.12 10.23 6.00
C TYR A 34 -3.87 11.47 5.48
N ARG A 35 -4.97 11.23 4.78
CA ARG A 35 -5.77 12.25 4.08
C ARG A 35 -5.04 12.93 2.90
N GLY A 36 -4.02 12.31 2.33
CA GLY A 36 -3.38 12.76 1.09
C GLY A 36 -2.52 14.02 1.27
N TYR A 37 -2.38 14.79 0.19
CA TYR A 37 -1.55 16.00 0.14
C TYR A 37 -2.00 17.04 1.18
N TYR A 38 -1.04 17.57 1.95
CA TYR A 38 -1.27 18.45 3.11
C TYR A 38 -2.37 17.96 4.09
N SER A 39 -2.65 16.66 4.14
CA SER A 39 -3.72 16.06 4.95
C SER A 39 -5.12 16.66 4.69
N GLY A 40 -5.37 17.20 3.49
CA GLY A 40 -6.63 17.86 3.14
C GLY A 40 -7.84 16.91 3.08
N GLY A 41 -7.62 15.67 2.66
CA GLY A 41 -8.66 14.64 2.47
C GLY A 41 -9.50 14.85 1.22
N VAL A 42 -9.00 15.66 0.29
CA VAL A 42 -9.61 15.96 -1.01
C VAL A 42 -8.54 15.88 -2.08
N MET A 43 -8.94 15.52 -3.29
CA MET A 43 -8.11 15.52 -4.48
C MET A 43 -9.00 15.92 -5.65
N ASP A 44 -8.71 17.07 -6.26
CA ASP A 44 -9.47 17.56 -7.39
C ASP A 44 -9.12 16.77 -8.66
N ASN A 45 -10.08 16.68 -9.58
CA ASN A 45 -9.89 16.05 -10.90
C ASN A 45 -9.39 14.59 -10.86
N ALA A 46 -9.65 13.85 -9.77
CA ALA A 46 -9.23 12.45 -9.61
C ALA A 46 -9.93 11.46 -10.57
N ASN A 47 -10.89 11.93 -11.38
CA ASN A 47 -11.65 11.13 -12.37
C ASN A 47 -12.18 9.81 -11.78
N LEU A 48 -12.80 9.90 -10.59
CA LEU A 48 -13.33 8.76 -9.87
C LEU A 48 -14.66 8.30 -10.48
N PRO A 49 -14.97 7.00 -10.44
CA PRO A 49 -16.28 6.52 -10.86
C PRO A 49 -17.37 7.08 -9.94
N ASP A 50 -18.53 7.39 -10.52
CA ASP A 50 -19.72 7.91 -9.85
C ASP A 50 -20.53 6.82 -9.13
N SER A 51 -20.41 5.56 -9.59
CA SER A 51 -20.95 4.37 -8.94
C SER A 51 -19.88 3.28 -8.75
N TRP A 52 -20.03 2.42 -7.75
CA TRP A 52 -19.28 1.16 -7.64
C TRP A 52 -20.04 0.16 -6.79
N ASN A 53 -19.77 -1.13 -6.97
CA ASN A 53 -20.42 -2.18 -6.19
C ASN A 53 -19.48 -3.37 -5.97
N VAL A 54 -19.22 -3.70 -4.69
CA VAL A 54 -18.31 -4.79 -4.30
C VAL A 54 -18.87 -6.19 -4.57
N GLU A 55 -20.19 -6.35 -4.47
CA GLU A 55 -20.89 -7.64 -4.68
C GLU A 55 -20.94 -8.00 -6.16
N THR A 56 -21.30 -7.04 -7.03
CA THR A 56 -21.37 -7.26 -8.48
C THR A 56 -20.01 -7.11 -9.17
N GLY A 57 -19.08 -6.38 -8.56
CA GLY A 57 -17.79 -6.04 -9.15
C GLY A 57 -17.80 -4.82 -10.07
N GLU A 58 -18.93 -4.09 -10.16
CA GLU A 58 -19.02 -2.84 -10.93
C GLU A 58 -17.97 -1.82 -10.46
N ASN A 59 -17.20 -1.30 -11.42
CA ASN A 59 -16.13 -0.32 -11.20
C ASN A 59 -15.08 -0.75 -10.16
N ILE A 60 -14.89 -2.07 -9.95
CA ILE A 60 -13.78 -2.63 -9.17
C ILE A 60 -12.67 -3.08 -10.11
N LEU A 61 -11.52 -2.40 -10.08
CA LEU A 61 -10.40 -2.71 -10.97
C LEU A 61 -9.68 -4.02 -10.58
N TRP A 62 -9.45 -4.22 -9.28
CA TRP A 62 -8.82 -5.43 -8.74
C TRP A 62 -9.12 -5.56 -7.24
N LYS A 63 -8.78 -6.73 -6.67
CA LYS A 63 -8.86 -7.02 -5.24
C LYS A 63 -7.55 -7.66 -4.78
N TYR A 64 -7.03 -7.22 -3.64
CA TYR A 64 -5.84 -7.80 -3.03
C TYR A 64 -6.15 -8.25 -1.60
N ARG A 65 -5.79 -9.49 -1.26
CA ARG A 65 -5.96 -10.01 0.10
C ARG A 65 -4.74 -9.62 0.94
N VAL A 66 -4.89 -8.57 1.75
CA VAL A 66 -3.88 -8.19 2.74
C VAL A 66 -3.80 -9.26 3.84
N PRO A 67 -2.63 -9.86 4.11
CA PRO A 67 -2.48 -10.83 5.19
C PRO A 67 -2.53 -10.14 6.55
N GLY A 68 -2.88 -10.88 7.60
CA GLY A 68 -2.94 -10.35 8.96
C GLY A 68 -4.04 -9.30 9.15
N LEU A 69 -3.77 -8.33 10.02
CA LEU A 69 -4.68 -7.24 10.32
C LEU A 69 -3.94 -5.89 10.29
N GLY A 70 -4.44 -4.98 9.46
CA GLY A 70 -3.99 -3.58 9.40
C GLY A 70 -5.19 -2.66 9.24
N LEU A 71 -5.16 -1.52 9.94
CA LEU A 71 -6.20 -0.49 9.88
C LEU A 71 -5.66 0.86 9.40
N SER A 72 -4.38 0.92 9.00
CA SER A 72 -3.80 2.08 8.31
C SER A 72 -4.55 2.41 7.02
N SER A 73 -4.57 3.68 6.64
CA SER A 73 -5.01 4.06 5.29
C SER A 73 -3.94 3.68 4.25
N PRO A 74 -4.32 3.32 3.01
CA PRO A 74 -3.35 3.20 1.93
C PRO A 74 -2.74 4.56 1.62
N VAL A 75 -1.48 4.57 1.19
CA VAL A 75 -0.81 5.73 0.60
C VAL A 75 -0.39 5.43 -0.82
N ILE A 76 -0.42 6.42 -1.69
CA ILE A 76 -0.20 6.27 -3.13
C ILE A 76 0.81 7.33 -3.60
N TRP A 77 1.82 6.88 -4.34
CA TRP A 77 2.75 7.74 -5.05
C TRP A 77 3.05 7.15 -6.44
N GLY A 78 2.73 7.88 -7.50
CA GLY A 78 2.74 7.40 -8.87
C GLY A 78 1.88 6.15 -9.03
N ASP A 79 2.49 5.09 -9.57
CA ASP A 79 1.86 3.78 -9.73
C ASP A 79 2.00 2.86 -8.50
N LYS A 80 2.58 3.33 -7.40
CA LYS A 80 2.81 2.53 -6.19
C LYS A 80 1.73 2.80 -5.15
N LEU A 81 1.12 1.73 -4.65
CA LEU A 81 0.20 1.74 -3.52
C LEU A 81 0.82 0.99 -2.36
N PHE A 82 0.89 1.64 -1.19
CA PHE A 82 1.50 1.07 0.00
C PHE A 82 0.45 0.85 1.09
N VAL A 83 0.53 -0.29 1.77
CA VAL A 83 -0.28 -0.61 2.95
C VAL A 83 0.59 -1.22 4.04
N THR A 84 0.18 -1.04 5.30
CA THR A 84 0.80 -1.74 6.43
C THR A 84 -0.10 -2.82 6.98
N THR A 85 0.51 -3.87 7.53
CA THR A 85 -0.23 -4.91 8.24
C THR A 85 0.61 -5.52 9.36
N ALA A 86 -0.07 -6.08 10.36
CA ALA A 86 0.53 -6.92 11.38
C ALA A 86 -0.01 -8.35 11.26
N ILE A 87 0.87 -9.32 11.06
CA ILE A 87 0.52 -10.72 10.89
C ILE A 87 0.84 -11.45 12.18
N SER A 88 -0.19 -11.85 12.91
CA SER A 88 -0.08 -12.71 14.09
C SER A 88 0.12 -14.16 13.69
N SER A 89 0.94 -14.89 14.46
CA SER A 89 1.09 -16.34 14.34
C SER A 89 -0.08 -17.14 14.90
N ALA A 90 -0.96 -16.52 15.70
CA ALA A 90 -2.04 -17.21 16.42
C ALA A 90 -3.41 -16.52 16.37
N ASP A 91 -3.51 -15.25 15.95
CA ASP A 91 -4.78 -14.50 15.97
C ASP A 91 -5.84 -15.14 15.06
N THR A 92 -6.98 -15.50 15.64
CA THR A 92 -8.18 -15.96 14.91
C THR A 92 -9.37 -15.00 15.07
N GLU A 93 -9.23 -13.93 15.86
CA GLU A 93 -10.32 -13.03 16.24
C GLU A 93 -10.62 -11.96 15.18
N GLY A 94 -9.62 -11.57 14.38
CA GLY A 94 -9.76 -10.57 13.33
C GLY A 94 -10.19 -9.17 13.84
N TYR A 95 -10.80 -8.37 12.96
CA TYR A 95 -11.35 -7.05 13.28
C TYR A 95 -12.85 -7.11 13.58
N LYS A 96 -13.28 -6.44 14.65
CA LYS A 96 -14.70 -6.40 15.06
C LYS A 96 -15.33 -5.03 14.78
N THR A 97 -16.24 -4.97 13.81
CA THR A 97 -17.08 -3.79 13.51
C THR A 97 -18.42 -3.89 14.27
N GLY A 98 -18.71 -2.96 15.19
CA GLY A 98 -20.01 -2.89 15.87
C GLY A 98 -19.95 -2.48 17.34
N MET A 99 -21.11 -2.37 18.00
CA MET A 99 -21.22 -2.09 19.44
C MET A 99 -21.12 -3.34 20.32
N TYR A 100 -20.77 -4.48 19.73
CA TYR A 100 -20.66 -5.77 20.38
C TYR A 100 -19.19 -6.16 20.53
N GLY A 101 -18.83 -6.83 21.62
CA GLY A 101 -17.47 -7.22 21.95
C GLY A 101 -17.10 -6.92 23.41
N SER A 102 -15.92 -7.36 23.82
CA SER A 102 -15.34 -7.01 25.12
C SER A 102 -14.69 -5.62 25.06
N ILE A 103 -14.71 -4.89 26.18
CA ILE A 103 -13.87 -3.68 26.37
C ILE A 103 -12.41 -4.09 26.64
N GLY A 104 -12.19 -5.36 27.03
CA GLY A 104 -10.87 -5.93 27.23
C GLY A 104 -10.08 -6.06 25.93
N SER A 105 -8.77 -6.25 26.08
CA SER A 105 -7.88 -6.48 24.95
C SER A 105 -8.08 -7.87 24.36
N VAL A 106 -7.62 -8.07 23.13
CA VAL A 106 -7.56 -9.41 22.52
C VAL A 106 -6.50 -10.22 23.25
N GLU A 107 -6.82 -11.47 23.59
CA GLU A 107 -5.91 -12.42 24.24
C GLU A 107 -4.95 -13.05 23.21
N ASP A 108 -4.20 -12.20 22.50
CA ASP A 108 -3.13 -12.61 21.61
C ASP A 108 -1.81 -12.00 22.10
N GLU A 109 -0.91 -12.88 22.54
CA GLU A 109 0.46 -12.57 22.96
C GLU A 109 1.48 -13.32 22.08
N SER A 110 1.07 -13.72 20.89
CA SER A 110 1.92 -14.46 19.97
C SER A 110 2.85 -13.54 19.18
N GLU A 111 3.82 -14.14 18.50
CA GLU A 111 4.74 -13.38 17.64
C GLU A 111 3.98 -12.76 16.46
N HIS A 112 4.31 -11.50 16.18
CA HIS A 112 3.78 -10.74 15.06
C HIS A 112 4.91 -10.38 14.08
N GLU A 113 4.55 -10.33 12.80
CA GLU A 113 5.34 -9.69 11.76
C GLU A 113 4.68 -8.38 11.33
N TRP A 114 5.39 -7.27 11.46
CA TRP A 114 4.95 -5.97 10.95
C TRP A 114 5.49 -5.78 9.55
N ARG A 115 4.60 -5.72 8.56
CA ARG A 115 4.96 -5.66 7.15
C ARG A 115 4.50 -4.38 6.48
N ILE A 116 5.31 -3.94 5.53
CA ILE A 116 4.98 -2.94 4.52
C ILE A 116 4.82 -3.69 3.20
N ILE A 117 3.70 -3.47 2.52
CA ILE A 117 3.39 -4.09 1.23
C ILE A 117 3.27 -2.98 0.20
N CYS A 118 3.99 -3.11 -0.91
CA CYS A 118 3.88 -2.24 -2.08
C CYS A 118 3.24 -3.01 -3.22
N LEU A 119 2.12 -2.48 -3.72
CA LEU A 119 1.38 -3.00 -4.86
C LEU A 119 1.48 -2.03 -6.04
N ASP A 120 1.35 -2.57 -7.23
CA ASP A 120 1.07 -1.77 -8.43
C ASP A 120 -0.40 -1.32 -8.37
N LYS A 121 -0.64 -0.01 -8.39
CA LYS A 121 -1.97 0.60 -8.27
C LYS A 121 -2.90 0.19 -9.41
N ASN A 122 -2.37 -0.10 -10.59
CA ASN A 122 -3.18 -0.35 -11.79
C ASN A 122 -3.62 -1.81 -11.90
N SER A 123 -2.82 -2.74 -11.42
CA SER A 123 -3.06 -4.19 -11.52
C SER A 123 -3.33 -4.89 -10.19
N GLY A 124 -2.95 -4.28 -9.06
CA GLY A 124 -2.98 -4.91 -7.75
C GLY A 124 -1.87 -5.94 -7.52
N ASN A 125 -0.92 -6.06 -8.46
CA ASN A 125 0.19 -7.00 -8.34
C ASN A 125 1.16 -6.58 -7.24
N LEU A 126 1.68 -7.56 -6.51
CA LEU A 126 2.74 -7.32 -5.52
C LEU A 126 4.02 -6.88 -6.23
N LEU A 127 4.50 -5.67 -5.91
CA LEU A 127 5.80 -5.18 -6.37
C LEU A 127 6.91 -5.62 -5.42
N TRP A 128 6.69 -5.42 -4.12
CA TRP A 128 7.57 -5.89 -3.06
C TRP A 128 6.84 -5.91 -1.72
N GLU A 129 7.36 -6.69 -0.77
CA GLU A 129 6.98 -6.65 0.64
C GLU A 129 8.24 -6.64 1.51
N GLU A 130 8.18 -5.94 2.64
CA GLU A 130 9.28 -5.84 3.59
C GLU A 130 8.75 -6.09 5.01
N THR A 131 9.48 -6.89 5.79
CA THR A 131 9.18 -7.08 7.22
C THR A 131 9.98 -6.08 8.05
N ALA A 132 9.32 -5.04 8.53
CA ALA A 132 9.95 -3.99 9.33
C ALA A 132 10.40 -4.48 10.71
N CYS A 133 9.63 -5.38 11.33
CA CYS A 133 9.94 -5.92 12.64
C CYS A 133 9.28 -7.30 12.84
N ARG A 134 9.86 -8.12 13.72
CA ARG A 134 9.25 -9.33 14.27
C ARG A 134 9.35 -9.33 15.78
N GLY A 135 8.32 -9.83 16.45
CA GLY A 135 8.33 -10.00 17.90
C GLY A 135 6.94 -10.05 18.52
N VAL A 136 6.90 -10.27 19.83
CA VAL A 136 5.65 -10.23 20.60
C VAL A 136 5.31 -8.77 20.91
N PRO A 137 4.09 -8.29 20.60
CA PRO A 137 3.64 -6.94 20.96
C PRO A 137 3.79 -6.67 22.46
N LYS A 138 4.31 -5.50 22.84
CA LYS A 138 4.50 -5.14 24.26
C LYS A 138 3.19 -4.87 24.98
N GLN A 139 2.15 -4.56 24.23
CA GLN A 139 0.80 -4.29 24.71
C GLN A 139 -0.16 -5.07 23.84
N LYS A 140 -1.24 -5.57 24.44
CA LYS A 140 -2.34 -6.19 23.68
C LYS A 140 -3.13 -5.11 22.93
N ARG A 141 -3.67 -5.46 21.77
CA ARG A 141 -4.57 -4.55 21.04
C ARG A 141 -5.99 -4.59 21.58
N HIS A 142 -6.68 -3.46 21.45
CA HIS A 142 -8.15 -3.44 21.54
C HIS A 142 -8.76 -4.21 20.34
N PRO A 143 -9.90 -4.91 20.49
CA PRO A 143 -10.52 -5.69 19.41
C PRO A 143 -10.90 -4.86 18.16
N LYS A 144 -11.08 -3.55 18.34
CA LYS A 144 -11.36 -2.57 17.26
C LYS A 144 -10.10 -1.87 16.75
N SER A 145 -8.93 -2.42 17.03
CA SER A 145 -7.62 -1.90 16.64
C SER A 145 -6.80 -3.01 16.00
N SER A 146 -5.70 -2.63 15.35
CA SER A 146 -4.63 -3.52 14.88
C SER A 146 -3.30 -3.10 15.51
N HIS A 147 -2.27 -3.93 15.33
CA HIS A 147 -0.87 -3.56 15.61
C HIS A 147 -0.21 -2.80 14.44
N ALA A 148 -0.99 -2.39 13.44
CA ALA A 148 -0.57 -1.62 12.26
C ALA A 148 -1.60 -0.52 11.92
N ASN A 149 -1.89 0.35 12.90
CA ASN A 149 -2.91 1.38 12.78
C ASN A 149 -2.43 2.65 12.07
N SER A 150 -1.18 3.05 12.27
CA SER A 150 -0.72 4.35 11.78
C SER A 150 -0.50 4.29 10.26
N THR A 151 -1.06 5.28 9.57
CA THR A 151 -0.86 5.47 8.13
C THR A 151 0.58 5.90 7.86
N MET A 152 1.18 5.32 6.82
CA MET A 152 2.52 5.68 6.36
C MET A 152 2.57 7.10 5.78
N ALA A 153 3.77 7.58 5.50
CA ALA A 153 4.01 8.75 4.67
C ALA A 153 5.10 8.47 3.64
N THR A 154 5.02 9.10 2.46
CA THR A 154 6.06 9.00 1.43
C THR A 154 6.24 10.32 0.67
N ASP A 155 7.45 10.58 0.18
CA ASP A 155 7.78 11.68 -0.73
C ASP A 155 8.13 11.17 -2.15
N GLY A 156 7.84 9.89 -2.43
CA GLY A 156 8.21 9.22 -3.69
C GLY A 156 9.59 8.56 -3.68
N ASN A 157 10.49 9.01 -2.81
CA ASN A 157 11.83 8.42 -2.67
C ASN A 157 11.92 7.48 -1.47
N PHE A 158 11.27 7.86 -0.36
CA PHE A 158 11.25 7.12 0.88
C PHE A 158 9.82 6.85 1.31
N VAL A 159 9.61 5.70 1.96
CA VAL A 159 8.36 5.40 2.68
C VAL A 159 8.69 5.23 4.15
N VAL A 160 7.95 5.91 5.00
CA VAL A 160 8.11 5.85 6.46
C VAL A 160 6.86 5.24 7.07
N ALA A 161 7.06 4.15 7.82
CA ALA A 161 6.02 3.48 8.57
C ALA A 161 6.30 3.57 10.07
N PHE A 162 5.25 3.76 10.85
CA PHE A 162 5.28 3.68 12.30
C PHE A 162 4.21 2.70 12.74
N PHE A 163 4.57 1.68 13.53
CA PHE A 163 3.62 0.66 13.96
C PHE A 163 3.09 0.88 15.38
N GLY A 164 3.78 1.69 16.20
CA GLY A 164 3.31 2.13 17.52
C GLY A 164 3.03 1.03 18.54
N SER A 165 3.57 -0.18 18.33
CA SER A 165 3.33 -1.38 19.14
C SER A 165 4.40 -1.64 20.22
#